data_AF-A0A536NS24-F1
#
_entry.id   AF-A0A536NS24-F1
#
_cell.length_a   1.000
_cell.length_b   1.000
_cell.length_c   1.000
_cell.angle_alpha   90.00
_cell.angle_beta   90.00
_cell.angle_gamma   90.00
#
_symmetry.space_group_name_H-M   'P 1'
#
loop_
_entity.id
_entity.type
_entity.pdbx_description
1 polymer ?
#
loop_
_entity_poly.entity_id
_entity_poly.type
_entity_poly.pdbx_seq_one_letter_code
_entity_poly.pdbx_strand_id
1 'polypeptide(L)'
;MPLGELLDETFKLYRAHFTVIAGASLIVILPGLLLTLISGSYRANPFTTIQQVIQNASNPEQLQVIQNRNAQFTSSPLFLLSIPIGILLFPFTQGVIFRAATSMAAGNLETIGSVLRGTARRYFAIWGVIILTGLVAPSVLVIVGIWVLIRWTVALPAMFAEDIGPVRALGRSWNLTRGNWWRTFGLWLVVYILVVILQYAMLALFGGIAALIPGLGDDLRAALVSTVTSIVSALVGAVSPIVFTMLYLDLRVRKEGLDLDQLARQALPGTAPA
;
A
#
# COMPACT_ATOMS: atom_id res chain seq x y z
N MET A 1 -3.69 3.03 -21.19
CA MET A 1 -2.65 2.23 -21.82
C MET A 1 -2.96 0.73 -21.65
N PRO A 2 -2.38 -0.18 -22.45
CA PRO A 2 -2.31 -1.60 -22.09
C PRO A 2 -1.64 -1.82 -20.73
N LEU A 3 -1.88 -2.97 -20.10
CA LEU A 3 -1.33 -3.29 -18.78
C LEU A 3 0.22 -3.25 -18.77
N GLY A 4 0.86 -3.81 -19.79
CA GLY A 4 2.33 -3.87 -19.88
C GLY A 4 2.97 -2.48 -19.94
N GLU A 5 2.41 -1.58 -20.75
CA GLU A 5 2.91 -0.21 -20.88
C GLU A 5 2.78 0.57 -19.55
N LEU A 6 1.68 0.38 -18.82
CA LEU A 6 1.49 0.99 -17.50
C LEU A 6 2.53 0.50 -16.48
N LEU A 7 2.84 -0.80 -16.49
CA LEU A 7 3.89 -1.36 -15.64
C LEU A 7 5.28 -0.86 -16.04
N ASP A 8 5.57 -0.77 -17.34
CA ASP A 8 6.83 -0.22 -17.84
C ASP A 8 7.03 1.23 -17.40
N GLU A 9 5.98 2.07 -17.51
CA GLU A 9 6.00 3.46 -17.01
C GLU A 9 6.20 3.52 -15.49
N THR A 10 5.55 2.63 -14.75
CA THR A 10 5.72 2.51 -13.30
C THR A 10 7.18 2.23 -12.95
N PHE A 11 7.82 1.24 -13.60
CA PHE A 11 9.22 0.89 -13.35
C PHE A 11 10.18 1.98 -13.81
N LYS A 12 9.88 2.66 -14.92
CA LYS A 12 10.65 3.83 -15.38
C LYS A 12 10.60 4.94 -14.33
N LEU A 13 9.42 5.28 -13.79
CA LEU A 13 9.28 6.29 -12.75
C LEU A 13 10.01 5.88 -11.46
N TYR A 14 9.82 4.63 -11.02
CA TYR A 14 10.49 4.10 -9.83
C TYR A 14 12.01 4.18 -9.95
N ARG A 15 12.57 3.81 -11.11
CA ARG A 15 14.02 3.84 -11.34
C ARG A 15 14.54 5.26 -11.49
N ALA A 16 13.82 6.14 -12.17
CA ALA A 16 14.21 7.53 -12.37
C ALA A 16 14.29 8.31 -11.04
N HIS A 17 13.40 7.99 -10.09
CA HIS A 17 13.32 8.66 -8.79
C HIS A 17 13.63 7.74 -7.60
N PHE A 18 14.46 6.71 -7.83
CA PHE A 18 14.72 5.66 -6.85
C PHE A 18 15.17 6.20 -5.49
N THR A 19 16.07 7.18 -5.46
CA THR A 19 16.61 7.74 -4.21
C THR A 19 15.54 8.39 -3.35
N VAL A 20 14.60 9.11 -3.98
CA VAL A 20 13.51 9.79 -3.27
C VAL A 20 12.46 8.78 -2.81
N ILE A 21 12.07 7.86 -3.68
CA ILE A 21 11.06 6.84 -3.37
C ILE A 21 11.58 5.89 -2.28
N ALA A 22 12.76 5.30 -2.46
CA ALA A 22 13.37 4.41 -1.50
C ALA A 22 13.71 5.13 -0.19
N GLY A 23 14.30 6.32 -0.26
CA GLY A 23 14.63 7.11 0.92
C GLY A 23 13.39 7.50 1.74
N ALA A 24 12.31 7.93 1.08
CA ALA A 24 11.05 8.24 1.75
C ALA A 24 10.40 6.99 2.35
N SER A 25 10.35 5.86 1.61
CA SER A 25 9.88 4.57 2.13
C SER A 25 10.64 4.13 3.38
N LEU A 26 11.97 4.22 3.35
CA LEU A 26 12.82 3.80 4.46
C LEU A 26 12.65 4.71 5.69
N ILE A 27 12.58 6.02 5.50
CA ILE A 27 12.35 6.95 6.62
C ILE A 27 11.00 6.69 7.29
N VAL A 28 9.96 6.36 6.50
CA VAL A 28 8.62 6.09 7.03
C VAL A 28 8.54 4.75 7.75
N ILE A 29 9.23 3.71 7.26
CA ILE A 29 9.17 2.38 7.89
C ILE A 29 10.00 2.30 9.18
N LEU A 30 11.08 3.08 9.30
CA LEU A 30 12.01 3.01 10.43
C LEU A 30 11.33 3.14 11.80
N PRO A 31 10.47 4.15 12.07
CA PRO A 31 9.75 4.22 13.33
C PRO A 31 8.87 2.99 13.60
N GLY A 32 8.15 2.50 12.58
CA GLY A 32 7.32 1.29 12.70
C GLY A 32 8.14 0.03 12.98
N LEU A 33 9.31 -0.09 12.36
CA LEU A 33 10.26 -1.17 12.61
C LEU A 33 10.80 -1.12 14.04
N LEU A 34 11.22 0.06 14.51
CA LEU A 34 11.69 0.23 15.89
C LEU A 34 10.61 -0.16 16.90
N LEU A 35 9.36 0.27 16.68
CA LEU A 35 8.23 -0.14 17.51
C LEU A 35 8.04 -1.64 17.48
N THR A 36 8.14 -2.27 16.32
CA THR A 36 8.00 -3.73 16.15
C THR A 36 9.08 -4.47 16.95
N LEU A 37 10.32 -3.99 16.93
CA LEU A 37 11.44 -4.58 17.67
C LEU A 37 11.32 -4.36 19.18
N ILE A 38 11.03 -3.13 19.63
CA ILE A 38 10.91 -2.78 21.05
C ILE A 38 9.71 -3.47 21.70
N SER A 39 8.57 -3.51 21.01
CA SER A 39 7.36 -4.18 21.51
C SER A 39 7.46 -5.70 21.48
N GLY A 40 8.42 -6.27 20.74
CA GLY A 40 8.47 -7.70 20.50
C GLY A 40 7.39 -8.21 19.55
N SER A 41 6.66 -7.33 18.86
CA SER A 41 5.56 -7.69 17.94
C SER A 41 6.01 -8.65 16.83
N TYR A 42 7.30 -8.63 16.46
CA TYR A 42 7.86 -9.57 15.48
C TYR A 42 7.71 -11.05 15.90
N ARG A 43 7.58 -11.34 17.20
CA ARG A 43 7.37 -12.69 17.72
C ARG A 43 5.97 -13.21 17.43
N ALA A 44 4.98 -12.31 17.36
CA ALA A 44 3.58 -12.60 17.07
C ALA A 44 3.30 -12.66 15.55
N ASN A 45 4.32 -12.94 14.72
CA ASN A 45 4.13 -13.00 13.28
C ASN A 45 3.15 -14.14 12.92
N PRO A 46 2.09 -13.87 12.14
CA PRO A 46 1.06 -14.86 11.85
C PRO A 46 1.62 -16.04 11.04
N PHE A 47 2.62 -15.83 10.20
CA PHE A 47 3.22 -16.89 9.41
C PHE A 47 4.01 -17.88 10.26
N THR A 48 4.86 -17.39 11.17
CA THR A 48 5.62 -18.26 12.09
C THR A 48 4.67 -19.01 13.02
N THR A 49 3.62 -18.33 13.48
CA THR A 49 2.58 -18.95 14.31
C THR A 49 1.86 -20.06 13.56
N ILE A 50 1.44 -19.82 12.31
CA ILE A 50 0.78 -20.84 11.47
C ILE A 50 1.71 -22.02 11.22
N GLN A 51 3.00 -21.79 10.92
CA GLN A 51 3.96 -22.88 10.74
C GLN A 51 4.09 -23.73 12.01
N GLN A 52 4.21 -23.09 13.18
CA GLN A 52 4.31 -23.80 14.46
C GLN A 52 3.02 -24.56 14.79
N VAL A 53 1.85 -24.00 14.48
CA VAL A 53 0.55 -24.66 14.66
C VAL A 53 0.44 -25.88 13.75
N ILE A 54 0.84 -25.77 12.48
CA ILE A 54 0.82 -26.89 11.53
C ILE A 54 1.77 -28.00 11.99
N GLN A 55 2.99 -27.65 12.39
CA GLN A 55 4.00 -28.61 12.86
C GLN A 55 3.57 -29.33 14.14
N ASN A 56 2.80 -28.66 15.01
CA ASN A 56 2.35 -29.19 16.30
C ASN A 56 0.85 -29.50 16.33
N ALA A 57 0.20 -29.67 15.18
CA ALA A 57 -1.26 -29.77 15.07
C ALA A 57 -1.85 -30.96 15.85
N SER A 58 -1.09 -32.03 16.01
CA SER A 58 -1.48 -33.23 16.74
C SER A 58 -1.20 -33.17 18.25
N ASN A 59 -0.55 -32.11 18.74
CA ASN A 59 -0.12 -31.98 20.13
C ASN A 59 -0.85 -30.81 20.85
N PRO A 60 -1.93 -31.09 21.61
CA PRO A 60 -2.70 -30.05 22.30
C PRO A 60 -1.89 -29.23 23.30
N GLU A 61 -0.90 -29.83 23.97
CA GLU A 61 -0.05 -29.13 24.94
C GLU A 61 0.84 -28.10 24.24
N GLN A 62 1.45 -28.48 23.11
CA GLN A 62 2.29 -27.56 22.32
C GLN A 62 1.46 -26.41 21.73
N LEU A 63 0.23 -26.69 21.28
CA LEU A 63 -0.69 -25.66 20.81
C LEU A 63 -1.04 -24.65 21.91
N GLN A 64 -1.25 -25.11 23.14
CA GLN A 64 -1.46 -24.22 24.29
C GLN A 64 -0.22 -23.37 24.60
N VAL A 65 0.99 -23.94 24.50
CA VAL A 65 2.24 -23.18 24.70
C VAL A 65 2.39 -22.08 23.65
N ILE A 66 2.09 -22.36 22.38
CA ILE A 66 2.13 -21.37 21.29
C ILE A 66 1.11 -20.25 21.56
N GLN A 67 -0.12 -20.61 21.93
CA GLN A 67 -1.17 -19.63 22.27
C GLN A 67 -0.76 -18.75 23.45
N ASN A 68 -0.25 -19.35 24.54
CA ASN A 68 0.18 -18.64 25.74
C ASN A 68 1.36 -17.70 25.46
N ARG A 69 2.36 -18.14 24.67
CA ARG A 69 3.47 -17.27 24.22
C ARG A 69 2.94 -16.07 23.45
N ASN A 70 2.06 -16.28 22.48
CA ASN A 70 1.50 -15.19 21.69
C ASN A 70 0.68 -14.22 22.55
N ALA A 71 -0.12 -14.73 23.48
CA ALA A 71 -0.89 -13.92 24.42
C ALA A 71 0.01 -13.06 25.31
N GLN A 72 1.11 -13.61 25.83
CA GLN A 72 2.07 -12.86 26.65
C GLN A 72 2.67 -11.65 25.92
N PHE A 73 2.97 -11.78 24.62
CA PHE A 73 3.50 -10.67 23.84
C PHE A 73 2.44 -9.61 23.53
N THR A 74 1.24 -10.04 23.10
CA THR A 74 0.16 -9.11 22.72
C THR A 74 -0.48 -8.42 23.92
N SER A 75 -0.40 -9.00 25.12
CA SER A 75 -0.85 -8.36 26.36
C SER A 75 0.23 -7.48 27.02
N SER A 76 1.46 -7.44 26.48
CA SER A 76 2.54 -6.68 27.09
C SER A 76 2.27 -5.16 27.00
N PRO A 77 2.64 -4.36 28.02
CA PRO A 77 2.46 -2.90 27.97
C PRO A 77 3.15 -2.25 26.78
N LEU A 78 4.33 -2.75 26.38
CA LEU A 78 5.07 -2.25 25.23
C LEU A 78 4.33 -2.50 23.91
N PHE A 79 3.69 -3.66 23.75
CA PHE A 79 2.83 -3.94 22.60
C PHE A 79 1.63 -3.01 22.56
N LEU A 80 0.93 -2.84 23.68
CA LEU A 80 -0.23 -1.95 23.76
C LEU A 80 0.12 -0.50 23.46
N LEU A 81 1.29 -0.02 23.92
CA LEU A 81 1.81 1.32 23.59
C LEU A 81 2.22 1.45 22.12
N SER A 82 2.57 0.36 21.45
CA SER A 82 2.92 0.38 20.02
C SER A 82 1.71 0.66 19.13
N ILE A 83 0.49 0.30 19.57
CA ILE A 83 -0.76 0.50 18.83
C ILE A 83 -1.04 1.98 18.52
N PRO A 84 -1.14 2.90 19.51
CA PRO A 84 -1.42 4.31 19.23
C PRO A 84 -0.31 4.96 18.39
N ILE A 85 0.94 4.55 18.55
CA ILE A 85 2.05 5.07 17.74
C ILE A 85 1.96 4.53 16.30
N GLY A 86 1.64 3.26 16.13
CA GLY A 86 1.40 2.64 14.82
C GLY A 86 0.23 3.31 14.08
N ILE A 87 -0.87 3.60 14.79
CA ILE A 87 -1.98 4.43 14.29
C ILE A 87 -1.41 5.78 13.83
N LEU A 88 -0.68 6.49 14.68
CA LEU A 88 -0.13 7.80 14.33
C LEU A 88 0.74 7.78 13.07
N LEU A 89 1.50 6.71 12.84
CA LEU A 89 2.37 6.54 11.67
C LEU A 89 1.63 6.07 10.40
N PHE A 90 0.46 5.44 10.55
CA PHE A 90 -0.24 4.77 9.46
C PHE A 90 -0.49 5.66 8.22
N PRO A 91 -0.92 6.95 8.35
CA PRO A 91 -1.10 7.83 7.20
C PRO A 91 0.19 8.12 6.44
N PHE A 92 1.34 8.12 7.10
CA PHE A 92 2.62 8.31 6.42
C PHE A 92 2.95 7.09 5.56
N THR A 93 2.77 5.89 6.12
CA THR A 93 2.97 4.62 5.38
C THR A 93 2.10 4.54 4.15
N GLN A 94 0.85 5.00 4.25
CA GLN A 94 -0.08 5.00 3.12
C GLN A 94 0.18 6.18 2.15
N GLY A 95 0.39 7.40 2.65
CA GLY A 95 0.32 8.61 1.83
C GLY A 95 1.62 9.03 1.14
N VAL A 96 2.79 8.71 1.71
CA VAL A 96 4.08 9.26 1.25
C VAL A 96 4.38 8.90 -0.20
N ILE A 97 4.18 7.64 -0.58
CA ILE A 97 4.50 7.19 -1.95
C ILE A 97 3.43 7.64 -2.94
N PHE A 98 2.16 7.72 -2.56
CA PHE A 98 1.14 8.32 -3.44
C PHE A 98 1.47 9.78 -3.74
N ARG A 99 1.83 10.57 -2.72
CA ARG A 99 2.24 11.97 -2.91
C ARG A 99 3.48 12.07 -3.81
N ALA A 100 4.50 11.25 -3.54
CA ALA A 100 5.72 11.21 -4.33
C ALA A 100 5.39 10.89 -5.80
N ALA A 101 4.64 9.82 -6.04
CA ALA A 101 4.25 9.39 -7.36
C ALA A 101 3.42 10.45 -8.10
N THR A 102 2.45 11.09 -7.45
CA THR A 102 1.62 12.13 -8.09
C THR A 102 2.45 13.34 -8.49
N SER A 103 3.39 13.76 -7.63
CA SER A 103 4.21 14.94 -7.90
C SER A 103 5.29 14.66 -8.96
N MET A 104 5.93 13.49 -8.91
CA MET A 104 6.93 13.07 -9.90
C MET A 104 6.30 12.84 -11.27
N ALA A 105 5.10 12.24 -11.33
CA ALA A 105 4.37 12.07 -12.58
C ALA A 105 3.92 13.40 -13.20
N ALA A 106 3.79 14.46 -12.39
CA ALA A 106 3.58 15.82 -12.87
C ALA A 106 4.87 16.54 -13.32
N GLY A 107 6.03 15.87 -13.24
CA GLY A 107 7.33 16.42 -13.64
C GLY A 107 8.04 17.25 -12.57
N ASN A 108 7.55 17.27 -11.32
CA ASN A 108 8.18 18.04 -10.25
C ASN A 108 9.42 17.34 -9.70
N LEU A 109 10.47 18.13 -9.42
CA LEU A 109 11.63 17.66 -8.67
C LEU A 109 11.29 17.65 -7.17
N GLU A 110 11.16 16.46 -6.60
CA GLU A 110 10.83 16.27 -5.20
C GLU A 110 12.05 15.84 -4.39
N THR A 111 12.12 16.31 -3.15
CA THR A 111 13.07 15.83 -2.14
C THR A 111 12.34 14.97 -1.11
N ILE A 112 13.05 14.12 -0.38
CA ILE A 112 12.40 13.30 0.67
C ILE A 112 11.68 14.18 1.70
N GLY A 113 12.27 15.31 2.07
CA GLY A 113 11.69 16.27 3.00
C GLY A 113 10.42 16.95 2.48
N SER A 114 10.38 17.33 1.19
CA SER A 114 9.16 17.90 0.60
C SER A 114 8.02 16.88 0.54
N VAL A 115 8.32 15.62 0.25
CA VAL A 115 7.36 14.51 0.31
C VAL A 115 6.78 14.31 1.70
N LEU A 116 7.63 14.21 2.71
CA LEU A 116 7.16 14.05 4.09
C LEU A 116 6.33 15.24 4.55
N ARG A 117 6.79 16.47 4.27
CA ARG A 117 6.08 17.69 4.67
C ARG A 117 4.72 17.82 3.99
N GLY A 118 4.63 17.56 2.69
CA GLY A 118 3.35 17.64 2.00
C GLY A 118 2.40 16.50 2.38
N THR A 119 2.92 15.34 2.78
CA THR A 119 2.10 14.26 3.35
C THR A 119 1.55 14.67 4.72
N ALA A 120 2.40 15.24 5.57
CA ALA A 120 2.01 15.76 6.89
C ALA A 120 0.92 16.84 6.79
N ARG A 121 0.98 17.73 5.79
CA ARG A 121 -0.07 18.74 5.55
C ARG A 121 -1.45 18.13 5.24
N ARG A 122 -1.47 16.92 4.66
CA ARG A 122 -2.69 16.18 4.32
C ARG A 122 -3.00 15.05 5.31
N TYR A 123 -2.35 15.02 6.48
CA TYR A 123 -2.45 13.93 7.45
C TYR A 123 -3.90 13.53 7.79
N PHE A 124 -4.73 14.51 8.18
CA PHE A 124 -6.14 14.27 8.51
C PHE A 124 -7.00 13.90 7.29
N ALA A 125 -6.65 14.40 6.10
CA ALA A 125 -7.35 14.04 4.87
C ALA A 125 -7.09 12.58 4.48
N ILE A 126 -5.83 12.11 4.63
CA ILE A 126 -5.45 10.70 4.42
C ILE A 126 -6.24 9.80 5.38
N TRP A 127 -6.31 10.17 6.66
CA TRP A 127 -7.15 9.48 7.63
C TRP A 127 -8.62 9.46 7.22
N GLY A 128 -9.15 10.58 6.74
CA GLY A 128 -10.52 10.65 6.22
C GLY A 128 -10.77 9.64 5.10
N VAL A 129 -9.86 9.52 4.12
CA VAL A 129 -9.97 8.51 3.07
C VAL A 129 -9.90 7.09 3.64
N ILE A 130 -8.93 6.82 4.53
CA ILE A 130 -8.73 5.50 5.15
C ILE A 130 -9.95 5.06 5.96
N ILE A 131 -10.50 5.95 6.80
CA ILE A 131 -11.65 5.66 7.66
C ILE A 131 -12.89 5.42 6.78
N LEU A 132 -13.18 6.30 5.82
CA LEU A 132 -14.33 6.15 4.93
C LEU A 132 -14.25 4.85 4.10
N THR A 133 -13.05 4.50 3.64
CA THR A 133 -12.80 3.23 2.93
C THR A 133 -12.97 2.04 3.88
N GLY A 134 -12.42 2.14 5.09
CA GLY A 134 -12.44 1.10 6.12
C GLY A 134 -13.83 0.81 6.66
N LEU A 135 -14.75 1.79 6.68
CA LEU A 135 -16.15 1.58 7.08
C LEU A 135 -16.91 0.66 6.11
N VAL A 136 -16.46 0.54 4.86
CA VAL A 136 -17.09 -0.34 3.85
C VAL A 136 -16.45 -1.73 3.82
N ALA A 137 -15.19 -1.85 4.26
CA ALA A 137 -14.47 -3.12 4.31
C ALA A 137 -15.20 -4.25 5.08
N PRO A 138 -15.83 -4.01 6.26
CA PRO A 138 -16.55 -5.05 6.99
C PRO A 138 -17.98 -5.30 6.50
N SER A 139 -18.37 -4.80 5.32
CA SER A 139 -19.73 -5.01 4.79
C SER A 139 -20.09 -6.50 4.72
N VAL A 140 -21.33 -6.84 5.13
CA VAL A 140 -21.85 -8.23 5.23
C VAL A 140 -21.79 -9.00 3.90
N LEU A 141 -21.63 -8.28 2.79
CA LEU A 141 -21.46 -8.83 1.45
C LEU A 141 -20.05 -8.57 0.96
N VAL A 142 -19.14 -9.53 1.15
CA VAL A 142 -17.75 -9.50 0.68
C VAL A 142 -17.64 -9.05 -0.78
N ILE A 143 -18.57 -9.51 -1.63
CA ILE A 143 -18.64 -9.16 -3.05
C ILE A 143 -18.89 -7.64 -3.24
N VAL A 144 -19.81 -7.06 -2.47
CA VAL A 144 -20.12 -5.62 -2.55
C VAL A 144 -18.94 -4.81 -2.01
N GLY A 145 -18.32 -5.25 -0.91
CA GLY A 145 -17.11 -4.64 -0.36
C GLY A 145 -16.00 -4.56 -1.39
N ILE A 146 -15.64 -5.69 -2.03
CA ILE A 146 -14.64 -5.72 -3.09
C ILE A 146 -15.02 -4.77 -4.22
N TRP A 147 -16.27 -4.80 -4.68
CA TRP A 147 -16.72 -3.94 -5.76
C TRP A 147 -16.53 -2.44 -5.45
N VAL A 148 -16.86 -1.99 -4.24
CA VAL A 148 -16.65 -0.61 -3.78
C VAL A 148 -15.16 -0.29 -3.61
N LEU A 149 -14.37 -1.18 -3.02
CA LEU A 149 -12.93 -0.96 -2.81
C LEU A 149 -12.19 -0.75 -4.14
N ILE A 150 -12.54 -1.53 -5.16
CA ILE A 150 -11.98 -1.36 -6.51
C ILE A 150 -12.36 -0.01 -7.12
N ARG A 151 -13.56 0.50 -6.82
CA ARG A 151 -13.98 1.86 -7.24
C ARG A 151 -13.22 2.96 -6.53
N TRP A 152 -12.65 2.69 -5.36
CA TRP A 152 -11.91 3.65 -4.55
C TRP A 152 -10.39 3.51 -4.64
N THR A 153 -9.87 2.55 -5.41
CA THR A 153 -8.43 2.31 -5.62
C THR A 153 -7.62 3.57 -5.96
N VAL A 154 -8.19 4.51 -6.72
CA VAL A 154 -7.51 5.74 -7.16
C VAL A 154 -7.89 6.98 -6.33
N ALA A 155 -8.42 6.80 -5.12
CA ALA A 155 -8.84 7.92 -4.27
C ALA A 155 -7.66 8.72 -3.69
N LEU A 156 -6.64 8.04 -3.18
CA LEU A 156 -5.42 8.70 -2.70
C LEU A 156 -4.68 9.49 -3.79
N PRO A 157 -4.44 8.96 -5.01
CA PRO A 157 -3.81 9.75 -6.05
C PRO A 157 -4.69 10.91 -6.52
N ALA A 158 -6.02 10.76 -6.58
CA ALA A 158 -6.93 11.88 -6.87
C ALA A 158 -6.87 12.98 -5.79
N MET A 159 -6.82 12.58 -4.51
CA MET A 159 -6.71 13.52 -3.38
C MET A 159 -5.43 14.37 -3.46
N PHE A 160 -4.29 13.75 -3.78
CA PHE A 160 -3.02 14.47 -3.89
C PHE A 160 -2.88 15.24 -5.20
N ALA A 161 -3.34 14.70 -6.32
CA ALA A 161 -3.21 15.34 -7.62
C ALA A 161 -4.18 16.50 -7.86
N GLU A 162 -5.36 16.47 -7.22
CA GLU A 162 -6.38 17.53 -7.36
C GLU A 162 -6.50 18.40 -6.09
N ASP A 163 -5.67 18.14 -5.08
CA ASP A 163 -5.66 18.88 -3.81
C ASP A 163 -7.04 18.94 -3.09
N ILE A 164 -7.90 17.93 -3.32
CA ILE A 164 -9.26 17.85 -2.79
C ILE A 164 -9.37 17.13 -1.44
N GLY A 165 -10.50 17.30 -0.75
CA GLY A 165 -10.81 16.61 0.51
C GLY A 165 -11.22 15.13 0.32
N PRO A 166 -11.28 14.34 1.40
CA PRO A 166 -11.43 12.87 1.36
C PRO A 166 -12.72 12.40 0.67
N VAL A 167 -13.87 13.00 0.99
CA VAL A 167 -15.17 12.64 0.40
C VAL A 167 -15.17 12.92 -1.10
N ARG A 168 -14.66 14.08 -1.51
CA ARG A 168 -14.55 14.44 -2.93
C ARG A 168 -13.58 13.51 -3.66
N ALA A 169 -12.48 13.12 -3.03
CA ALA A 169 -11.51 12.16 -3.59
C ALA A 169 -12.14 10.79 -3.86
N LEU A 170 -12.97 10.28 -2.94
CA LEU A 170 -13.71 9.02 -3.14
C LEU A 170 -14.75 9.14 -4.26
N GLY A 171 -15.52 10.22 -4.30
CA GLY A 171 -16.47 10.49 -5.39
C GLY A 171 -15.78 10.63 -6.75
N ARG A 172 -14.61 11.25 -6.77
CA ARG A 172 -13.78 11.37 -7.97
C ARG A 172 -13.25 10.01 -8.42
N SER A 173 -12.70 9.22 -7.51
CA SER A 173 -12.23 7.86 -7.77
C SER A 173 -13.34 6.97 -8.35
N TRP A 174 -14.54 7.08 -7.78
CA TRP A 174 -15.72 6.40 -8.27
C TRP A 174 -16.09 6.79 -9.70
N ASN A 175 -16.09 8.10 -9.97
CA ASN A 175 -16.39 8.64 -11.28
C ASN A 175 -15.34 8.22 -12.29
N LEU A 176 -14.05 8.16 -11.94
CA LEU A 176 -12.95 7.76 -12.83
C LEU A 176 -12.95 6.26 -13.14
N THR A 177 -13.28 5.42 -12.17
CA THR A 177 -13.33 3.95 -12.36
C THR A 177 -14.64 3.46 -13.01
N ARG A 178 -15.68 4.31 -13.11
CA ARG A 178 -16.95 3.98 -13.78
C ARG A 178 -16.76 3.55 -15.24
N GLY A 179 -17.23 2.36 -15.60
CA GLY A 179 -17.06 1.82 -16.97
C GLY A 179 -15.72 1.13 -17.23
N ASN A 180 -14.74 1.24 -16.33
CA ASN A 180 -13.44 0.56 -16.43
C ASN A 180 -13.19 -0.42 -15.27
N TRP A 181 -14.25 -0.83 -14.56
CA TRP A 181 -14.14 -1.60 -13.32
C TRP A 181 -13.35 -2.91 -13.48
N TRP A 182 -13.64 -3.71 -14.51
CA TRP A 182 -12.93 -4.99 -14.75
C TRP A 182 -11.44 -4.79 -15.02
N ARG A 183 -11.08 -3.73 -15.72
CA ARG A 183 -9.68 -3.39 -15.98
C ARG A 183 -8.97 -2.93 -14.71
N THR A 184 -9.63 -2.10 -13.88
CA THR A 184 -9.12 -1.69 -12.58
C THR A 184 -8.97 -2.88 -11.63
N PHE A 185 -9.96 -3.78 -11.59
CA PHE A 185 -9.91 -5.01 -10.81
C PHE A 185 -8.77 -5.93 -11.26
N GLY A 186 -8.64 -6.20 -12.56
CA GLY A 186 -7.58 -7.04 -13.10
C GLY A 186 -6.19 -6.49 -12.79
N LEU A 187 -5.98 -5.17 -12.96
CA LEU A 187 -4.72 -4.52 -12.55
C LEU A 187 -4.48 -4.68 -11.04
N TRP A 188 -5.48 -4.35 -10.22
CA TRP A 188 -5.37 -4.45 -8.77
C TRP A 188 -5.01 -5.88 -8.33
N LEU A 189 -5.64 -6.88 -8.93
CA LEU A 189 -5.39 -8.30 -8.67
C LEU A 189 -3.97 -8.69 -9.06
N VAL A 190 -3.48 -8.30 -10.25
CA VAL A 190 -2.12 -8.60 -10.71
C VAL A 190 -1.08 -7.97 -9.78
N VAL A 191 -1.25 -6.69 -9.44
CA VAL A 191 -0.33 -5.99 -8.53
C VAL A 191 -0.36 -6.62 -7.14
N TYR A 192 -1.55 -6.95 -6.63
CA TYR A 192 -1.72 -7.61 -5.35
C TYR A 192 -1.00 -8.96 -5.32
N ILE A 193 -1.25 -9.83 -6.31
CA ILE A 193 -0.60 -11.15 -6.43
C ILE A 193 0.91 -10.99 -6.51
N LEU A 194 1.42 -10.08 -7.34
CA LEU A 194 2.85 -9.82 -7.48
C LEU A 194 3.48 -9.42 -6.14
N VAL A 195 2.88 -8.46 -5.45
CA VAL A 195 3.40 -7.97 -4.16
C VAL A 195 3.34 -9.06 -3.10
N VAL A 196 2.25 -9.83 -3.03
CA VAL A 196 2.10 -10.93 -2.08
C VAL A 196 3.14 -12.02 -2.33
N ILE A 197 3.33 -12.43 -3.58
CA ILE A 197 4.36 -13.41 -3.96
C ILE A 197 5.75 -12.91 -3.55
N LEU A 198 6.09 -11.66 -3.87
CA LEU A 198 7.39 -11.09 -3.50
C LEU A 198 7.57 -11.03 -1.98
N GLN A 199 6.54 -10.64 -1.22
CA GLN A 199 6.63 -10.61 0.25
C GLN A 199 6.86 -12.00 0.84
N TYR A 200 6.11 -13.01 0.41
CA TYR A 200 6.29 -14.38 0.89
C TYR A 200 7.61 -15.01 0.43
N ALA A 201 8.04 -14.74 -0.80
CA ALA A 201 9.33 -15.20 -1.30
C ALA A 201 10.49 -14.61 -0.49
N MET A 202 10.44 -13.33 -0.15
CA MET A 202 11.44 -12.67 0.69
C MET A 202 11.42 -13.22 2.12
N LEU A 203 10.23 -13.41 2.70
CA LEU A 203 10.11 -14.02 4.02
C LEU A 203 10.70 -15.44 4.05
N ALA A 204 10.38 -16.27 3.06
CA ALA A 204 10.91 -17.63 2.96
C ALA A 204 12.43 -17.63 2.75
N LEU A 205 12.95 -16.76 1.87
CA LEU A 205 14.37 -16.62 1.60
C LEU A 205 15.15 -16.23 2.86
N PHE A 206 14.78 -15.12 3.50
CA PHE A 206 15.51 -14.61 4.67
C PHE A 206 15.26 -15.47 5.91
N GLY A 207 14.07 -16.05 6.07
CA GLY A 207 13.77 -17.02 7.11
C GLY A 207 14.63 -18.28 6.98
N GLY A 208 14.75 -18.82 5.77
CA GLY A 208 15.60 -19.97 5.47
C GLY A 208 17.09 -19.69 5.72
N ILE A 209 17.60 -18.55 5.23
CA ILE A 209 18.99 -18.13 5.50
C ILE A 209 19.24 -18.02 7.00
N ALA A 210 18.34 -17.36 7.74
CA ALA A 210 18.51 -17.16 9.17
C ALA A 210 18.45 -18.48 9.98
N ALA A 211 17.69 -19.48 9.51
CA ALA A 211 17.64 -20.82 10.11
C ALA A 211 18.97 -21.58 9.98
N LEU A 212 19.77 -21.30 8.96
CA LEU A 212 21.07 -21.94 8.72
C LEU A 212 22.22 -21.34 9.55
N ILE A 213 21.99 -20.24 10.27
CA ILE A 213 23.02 -19.59 11.10
C ILE A 213 23.12 -20.33 12.45
N PRO A 214 24.22 -21.06 12.72
CA PRO A 214 24.39 -21.80 13.98
C PRO A 214 24.66 -20.84 15.14
N GLY A 215 24.20 -21.20 16.34
CA GLY A 215 24.39 -20.42 17.57
C GLY A 215 23.54 -19.16 17.69
N LEU A 216 22.71 -18.84 16.69
CA LEU A 216 21.79 -17.71 16.74
C LEU A 216 20.55 -18.07 17.56
N GLY A 217 20.30 -17.33 18.65
CA GLY A 217 19.09 -17.52 19.45
C GLY A 217 17.82 -17.24 18.65
N ASP A 218 16.75 -18.00 18.90
CA ASP A 218 15.50 -17.92 18.13
C ASP A 218 14.90 -16.51 18.09
N ASP A 219 15.04 -15.78 19.20
CA ASP A 219 14.52 -14.44 19.33
C ASP A 219 15.27 -13.43 18.44
N LEU A 220 16.60 -13.46 18.50
CA LEU A 220 17.46 -12.63 17.65
C LEU A 220 17.26 -12.99 16.17
N ARG A 221 17.11 -14.28 15.87
CA ARG A 221 16.77 -14.77 14.52
C ARG A 221 15.47 -14.15 14.01
N ALA A 222 14.41 -14.20 14.80
CA ALA A 222 13.12 -13.63 14.42
C ALA A 222 13.18 -12.09 14.23
N ALA A 223 13.88 -11.38 15.11
CA ALA A 223 14.11 -9.94 14.99
C ALA A 223 14.87 -9.57 13.70
N LEU A 224 15.92 -10.33 13.35
CA LEU A 224 16.70 -10.12 12.12
C LEU A 224 15.85 -10.35 10.88
N VAL A 225 15.10 -11.46 10.83
CA VAL A 225 14.20 -11.76 9.70
C VAL A 225 13.14 -10.65 9.56
N SER A 226 12.53 -10.22 10.66
CA SER A 226 11.54 -9.12 10.66
C SER A 226 12.15 -7.81 10.17
N THR A 227 13.39 -7.52 10.54
CA THR A 227 14.11 -6.30 10.13
C THR A 227 14.33 -6.28 8.63
N VAL A 228 14.94 -7.34 8.09
CA VAL A 228 15.24 -7.43 6.65
C VAL A 228 13.97 -7.44 5.82
N THR A 229 12.95 -8.21 6.23
CA THR A 229 11.67 -8.27 5.50
C THR A 229 10.93 -6.94 5.53
N SER A 230 10.98 -6.17 6.61
CA SER A 230 10.36 -4.83 6.68
C SER A 230 11.01 -3.84 5.73
N ILE A 231 12.35 -3.83 5.67
CA ILE A 231 13.11 -2.97 4.76
C ILE A 231 12.77 -3.31 3.31
N VAL A 232 12.82 -4.60 2.95
CA VAL A 232 12.50 -5.05 1.59
C VAL A 232 11.04 -4.75 1.24
N SER A 233 10.11 -4.97 2.17
CA SER A 233 8.69 -4.68 1.97
C SER A 233 8.42 -3.19 1.74
N ALA A 234 9.17 -2.29 2.38
CA ALA A 234 9.06 -0.85 2.14
C ALA A 234 9.50 -0.44 0.73
N LEU A 235 10.51 -1.13 0.17
CA LEU A 235 10.97 -0.90 -1.20
C LEU A 235 10.03 -1.49 -2.24
N VAL A 236 9.65 -2.77 -2.07
CA VAL A 236 8.73 -3.47 -2.99
C VAL A 236 7.32 -2.86 -2.92
N GLY A 237 6.86 -2.50 -1.72
CA GLY A 237 5.55 -1.93 -1.48
C GLY A 237 5.33 -0.59 -2.18
N ALA A 238 6.40 0.17 -2.45
CA ALA A 238 6.33 1.44 -3.17
C ALA A 238 5.86 1.29 -4.62
N VAL A 239 5.93 0.10 -5.21
CA VAL A 239 5.42 -0.16 -6.58
C VAL A 239 3.90 0.05 -6.65
N SER A 240 3.13 -0.40 -5.66
CA SER A 240 1.66 -0.35 -5.74
C SER A 240 1.10 1.08 -5.81
N PRO A 241 1.51 2.01 -4.94
CA PRO A 241 1.06 3.40 -5.03
C PRO A 241 1.42 4.08 -6.35
N ILE A 242 2.57 3.75 -6.94
CA ILE A 242 2.98 4.28 -8.25
C ILE A 242 2.06 3.74 -9.35
N VAL A 243 1.81 2.43 -9.37
CA VAL A 243 0.90 1.80 -10.35
C VAL A 243 -0.49 2.43 -10.28
N PHE A 244 -1.04 2.63 -9.08
CA PHE A 244 -2.36 3.24 -8.91
C PHE A 244 -2.38 4.74 -9.25
N THR A 245 -1.25 5.43 -9.08
CA THR A 245 -1.09 6.81 -9.55
C THR A 245 -1.08 6.89 -11.08
N MET A 246 -0.35 5.98 -11.75
CA MET A 246 -0.35 5.91 -13.21
C MET A 246 -1.72 5.51 -13.76
N LEU A 247 -2.41 4.58 -13.09
CA LEU A 247 -3.80 4.25 -13.43
C LEU A 247 -4.71 5.45 -13.31
N TYR A 248 -4.58 6.24 -12.24
CA TYR A 248 -5.35 7.47 -12.05
C TYR A 248 -5.14 8.44 -13.23
N LEU A 249 -3.89 8.66 -13.63
CA LEU A 249 -3.57 9.55 -14.76
C LEU A 249 -4.12 9.01 -16.08
N ASP A 250 -3.99 7.72 -16.37
CA ASP A 250 -4.59 7.11 -17.58
C ASP A 250 -6.12 7.24 -17.59
N LEU A 251 -6.79 6.98 -16.46
CA LEU A 251 -8.24 7.10 -16.36
C LEU A 251 -8.70 8.54 -16.53
N ARG A 252 -7.96 9.50 -15.96
CA ARG A 252 -8.24 10.93 -16.08
C ARG A 252 -8.09 11.41 -17.51
N VAL A 253 -6.96 11.10 -18.17
CA VAL A 253 -6.73 11.46 -19.58
C VAL A 253 -7.80 10.85 -20.48
N ARG A 254 -8.18 9.58 -20.27
CA ARG A 254 -9.23 8.94 -21.07
C ARG A 254 -10.57 9.61 -20.90
N LYS A 255 -10.97 9.94 -19.67
CA LYS A 255 -12.31 10.50 -19.42
C LYS A 255 -12.42 11.96 -19.77
N GLU A 256 -11.44 12.75 -19.37
CA GLU A 256 -11.44 14.19 -19.61
C GLU A 256 -11.01 14.51 -21.04
N GLY A 257 -10.10 13.72 -21.63
CA GLY A 257 -9.73 13.82 -23.04
C GLY A 257 -10.84 13.39 -23.99
N LEU A 258 -11.62 12.34 -23.66
CA LEU A 258 -12.84 11.99 -24.43
C LEU A 258 -13.87 13.12 -24.36
N ASP A 259 -14.01 13.77 -23.21
CA ASP A 259 -14.92 14.91 -23.05
C ASP A 259 -14.46 16.11 -23.91
N LEU A 260 -13.15 16.39 -23.96
CA LEU A 260 -12.60 17.45 -24.79
C LEU A 260 -12.79 17.19 -26.30
N ASP A 261 -12.59 15.96 -26.77
CA ASP A 261 -12.87 15.60 -28.17
C ASP A 261 -14.36 15.68 -28.51
N GLN A 262 -15.25 15.31 -27.58
CA GLN A 262 -16.70 15.45 -27.76
C GLN A 262 -17.13 16.92 -27.77
N LEU A 263 -16.59 17.74 -26.86
CA LEU A 263 -16.82 19.19 -26.84
C LEU A 263 -16.25 19.88 -28.09
N ALA A 264 -15.07 19.49 -28.56
CA ALA A 264 -14.48 20.01 -29.80
C ALA A 264 -15.33 19.65 -31.04
N ARG A 265 -15.88 18.43 -31.08
CA ARG A 265 -16.80 18.00 -32.16
C ARG A 265 -18.17 18.69 -32.10
N GLN A 266 -18.66 19.03 -30.91
CA GLN A 266 -19.89 19.82 -30.75
C GLN A 266 -19.66 21.32 -31.04
N ALA A 267 -18.44 21.81 -30.86
CA ALA A 267 -18.06 23.19 -31.17
C ALA A 267 -17.77 23.44 -32.66
N LEU A 268 -17.66 22.40 -33.49
CA LEU A 268 -17.64 22.53 -34.95
C LEU A 268 -19.08 22.69 -35.45
N PRO A 269 -19.49 23.87 -35.96
CA PRO A 269 -20.81 24.03 -36.59
C PRO A 269 -20.90 23.06 -37.75
N GLY A 270 -21.98 22.28 -37.80
CA GLY A 270 -22.25 21.38 -38.92
C GLY A 270 -22.09 22.14 -40.23
N THR A 271 -21.23 21.63 -41.11
CA THR A 271 -21.12 22.12 -42.49
C THR A 271 -22.51 22.04 -43.12
N ALA A 272 -23.11 23.20 -43.38
CA ALA A 272 -24.41 23.29 -44.02
C ALA A 272 -24.33 22.60 -45.40
N PRO A 273 -25.26 21.70 -45.73
CA PRO A 273 -25.31 21.10 -47.06
C PRO A 273 -25.70 22.16 -48.09
N ALA A 274 -24.93 22.22 -49.19
CA ALA A 274 -25.21 23.01 -50.38
C ALA A 274 -26.19 22.29 -51.31
#